data_AF-B4N0Z9-F1
#
_entry.id   AF-B4N0Z9-F1
#
_cell.length_a   1.000
_cell.length_b   1.000
_cell.length_c   1.000
_cell.angle_alpha   90.00
_cell.angle_beta   90.00
_cell.angle_gamma   90.00
#
_symmetry.space_group_name_H-M   'P 1'
#
loop_
_entity.id
_entity.type
_entity.pdbx_description
1 polymer ?
#
loop_
_entity_poly.entity_id
_entity_poly.type
_entity_poly.pdbx_seq_one_letter_code
_entity_poly.pdbx_strand_id
1 'polypeptide(L)'
;MSLILKRNLFSKTDNVKTPETIPKKGPKKLIIDEKGAKLPNGGIFHVRPIKVHLEKDKTYKWCLCGRSKSQPFCDGRHILGYLKHGLRPITVKVEKTGEYLMCTCKQTKNRPFCDGIHTQPHIQAAVK
;
A
#
# COMPACT_ATOMS: atom_id res chain seq x y z
N MET A 1 7.27 -62.18 22.71
CA MET A 1 6.27 -61.74 23.71
C MET A 1 6.29 -60.22 23.80
N SER A 2 5.09 -59.63 23.83
CA SER A 2 4.73 -58.28 24.31
C SER A 2 5.22 -57.02 23.57
N LEU A 3 4.33 -56.56 22.68
CA LEU A 3 3.65 -55.24 22.68
C LEU A 3 4.19 -54.15 23.63
N ILE A 4 4.27 -52.91 23.11
CA ILE A 4 3.34 -51.79 23.42
C ILE A 4 3.60 -50.61 22.46
N LEU A 5 2.50 -50.11 21.88
CA LEU A 5 2.40 -48.87 21.09
C LEU A 5 2.70 -47.62 21.94
N LYS A 6 3.32 -46.60 21.32
CA LYS A 6 2.93 -45.19 21.53
C LYS A 6 2.85 -44.46 20.19
N ARG A 7 1.66 -43.92 19.94
CA ARG A 7 1.24 -43.05 18.83
C ARG A 7 1.74 -41.62 19.05
N ASN A 8 1.72 -40.87 17.94
CA ASN A 8 1.53 -39.41 17.83
C ASN A 8 2.75 -38.54 18.18
N LEU A 9 3.03 -37.41 17.52
CA LEU A 9 2.19 -36.43 16.87
C LEU A 9 3.12 -35.48 16.06
N PHE A 10 2.71 -35.00 14.87
CA PHE A 10 3.06 -33.68 14.27
C PHE A 10 4.56 -33.38 13.96
N SER A 11 4.96 -32.54 13.00
CA SER A 11 4.34 -31.84 11.88
C SER A 11 5.47 -31.08 11.17
N LYS A 12 5.42 -31.01 9.84
CA LYS A 12 5.85 -29.87 9.00
C LYS A 12 7.24 -29.29 9.25
N THR A 13 8.11 -29.43 8.26
CA THR A 13 8.91 -28.27 7.81
C THR A 13 8.69 -28.09 6.31
N ASP A 14 7.71 -27.23 6.01
CA ASP A 14 7.45 -26.76 4.66
C ASP A 14 8.68 -25.98 4.16
N ASN A 15 9.15 -26.41 3.00
CA ASN A 15 10.28 -25.88 2.25
C ASN A 15 9.99 -24.40 1.89
N VAL A 16 10.63 -23.47 2.60
CA VAL A 16 10.50 -22.03 2.40
C VAL A 16 11.13 -21.66 1.05
N LYS A 17 10.28 -21.53 0.02
CA LYS A 17 10.66 -20.93 -1.26
C LYS A 17 10.91 -19.43 -1.05
N THR A 18 12.11 -19.00 -1.43
CA THR A 18 12.57 -17.60 -1.50
C THR A 18 11.57 -16.70 -2.23
N PRO A 19 11.32 -15.46 -1.77
CA PRO A 19 10.30 -14.61 -2.34
C PRO A 19 10.76 -14.04 -3.68
N GLU A 20 9.97 -14.38 -4.70
CA GLU A 20 10.08 -13.88 -6.07
C GLU A 20 9.94 -12.35 -6.12
N THR A 21 10.73 -11.78 -7.03
CA THR A 21 10.92 -10.37 -7.39
C THR A 21 9.69 -9.46 -7.27
N ILE A 22 9.89 -8.30 -6.65
CA ILE A 22 8.93 -7.18 -6.63
C ILE A 22 8.63 -6.75 -8.08
N PRO A 23 7.38 -6.85 -8.57
CA PRO A 23 7.05 -6.50 -9.94
C PRO A 23 7.25 -5.00 -10.19
N LYS A 24 8.07 -4.67 -11.21
CA LYS A 24 8.42 -3.29 -11.62
C LYS A 24 7.24 -2.48 -12.20
N LYS A 25 6.11 -3.14 -12.50
CA LYS A 25 4.80 -2.53 -12.77
C LYS A 25 3.86 -2.95 -11.65
N GLY A 26 3.19 -1.97 -11.03
CA GLY A 26 2.22 -2.24 -9.97
C GLY A 26 1.20 -3.30 -10.38
N PRO A 27 0.71 -4.12 -9.44
CA PRO A 27 -0.20 -5.23 -9.73
C PRO A 27 -1.46 -4.74 -10.46
N LYS A 28 -2.12 -5.67 -11.18
CA LYS A 28 -3.50 -5.46 -11.62
C LYS A 28 -4.35 -5.13 -10.39
N LYS A 29 -5.21 -4.14 -10.58
CA LYS A 29 -5.64 -3.22 -9.54
C LYS A 29 -7.12 -3.44 -9.25
N LEU A 30 -7.45 -3.87 -8.03
CA LEU A 30 -8.79 -3.68 -7.47
C LEU A 30 -8.78 -2.42 -6.58
N ILE A 31 -8.94 -1.26 -7.20
CA ILE A 31 -9.46 -0.10 -6.46
C ILE A 31 -10.96 -0.28 -6.37
N ILE A 32 -11.51 -0.18 -5.16
CA ILE A 32 -12.96 -0.28 -4.93
C ILE A 32 -13.66 1.06 -5.22
N ASP A 33 -12.92 2.17 -5.13
CA ASP A 33 -13.38 3.50 -5.54
C ASP A 33 -13.07 3.76 -7.03
N GLU A 34 -13.98 3.40 -7.94
CA GLU A 34 -13.87 3.69 -9.39
C GLU A 34 -13.59 5.18 -9.69
N LYS A 35 -13.91 6.06 -8.74
CA LYS A 35 -13.66 7.51 -8.78
C LYS A 35 -12.17 7.89 -8.63
N GLY A 36 -11.28 6.95 -8.30
CA GLY A 36 -9.86 7.19 -8.02
C GLY A 36 -9.08 7.89 -9.14
N ALA A 37 -9.55 7.84 -10.39
CA ALA A 37 -8.91 8.46 -11.55
C ALA A 37 -9.25 9.95 -11.76
N LYS A 38 -10.38 10.45 -11.23
CA LYS A 38 -10.83 11.86 -11.43
C LYS A 38 -10.64 12.74 -10.19
N LEU A 39 -10.05 12.22 -9.11
CA LEU A 39 -9.85 12.99 -7.89
C LEU A 39 -8.63 13.92 -8.01
N PRO A 40 -8.67 15.15 -7.47
CA PRO A 40 -7.50 16.02 -7.42
C PRO A 40 -6.36 15.36 -6.62
N ASN A 41 -5.12 15.71 -6.96
CA ASN A 41 -3.94 15.27 -6.20
C ASN A 41 -3.95 15.93 -4.83
N GLY A 42 -3.50 15.20 -3.80
CA GLY A 42 -3.27 15.80 -2.49
C GLY A 42 -1.94 16.54 -2.41
N GLY A 43 -1.65 17.11 -1.24
CA GLY A 43 -0.36 17.71 -0.96
C GLY A 43 0.76 16.68 -0.98
N ILE A 44 1.95 17.11 -1.40
CA ILE A 44 3.15 16.27 -1.36
C ILE A 44 3.53 16.06 0.10
N PHE A 45 3.54 14.80 0.57
CA PHE A 45 4.03 14.45 1.89
C PHE A 45 5.54 14.21 1.88
N HIS A 46 6.00 13.34 0.99
CA HIS A 46 7.41 13.03 0.80
C HIS A 46 7.66 12.55 -0.64
N VAL A 47 8.90 12.66 -1.10
CA VAL A 47 9.35 12.20 -2.43
C VAL A 47 9.83 10.75 -2.47
N ARG A 48 9.70 9.99 -1.36
CA ARG A 48 10.19 8.61 -1.26
C ARG A 48 9.00 7.68 -1.03
N PRO A 49 8.75 6.70 -1.92
CA PRO A 49 7.69 5.73 -1.70
C PRO A 49 8.01 4.86 -0.48
N ILE A 50 6.97 4.33 0.15
CA ILE A 50 7.10 3.42 1.30
C ILE A 50 6.78 2.02 0.82
N LYS A 51 7.67 1.07 1.13
CA LYS A 51 7.42 -0.36 0.92
C LYS A 51 6.52 -0.87 2.04
N VAL A 52 5.43 -1.53 1.68
CA VAL A 52 4.48 -2.12 2.63
C VAL A 52 4.11 -3.53 2.22
N HIS A 53 3.94 -4.40 3.22
CA HIS A 53 3.34 -5.71 3.04
C HIS A 53 1.82 -5.60 2.97
N LEU A 54 1.21 -6.01 1.85
CA LEU A 54 -0.24 -6.08 1.71
C LEU A 54 -0.68 -7.53 1.54
N GLU A 55 -1.75 -7.90 2.25
CA GLU A 55 -2.37 -9.23 2.16
C GLU A 55 -3.49 -9.24 1.10
N LYS A 56 -3.62 -10.37 0.41
CA LYS A 56 -4.72 -10.63 -0.53
C LYS A 56 -6.08 -10.39 0.14
N ASP A 57 -6.99 -9.75 -0.60
CA ASP A 57 -8.39 -9.46 -0.20
C ASP A 57 -8.58 -8.57 1.04
N LYS A 58 -7.49 -8.21 1.73
CA LYS A 58 -7.49 -7.28 2.86
C LYS A 58 -7.66 -5.85 2.35
N THR A 59 -8.49 -5.10 3.06
CA THR A 59 -8.85 -3.74 2.69
C THR A 59 -7.93 -2.74 3.38
N TYR A 60 -7.27 -1.91 2.59
CA TYR A 60 -6.42 -0.83 3.09
C TYR A 60 -6.94 0.54 2.63
N LYS A 61 -6.75 1.57 3.45
CA LYS A 61 -7.14 2.95 3.12
C LYS A 61 -5.89 3.79 2.88
N TRP A 62 -5.57 4.05 1.62
CA TRP A 62 -4.43 4.89 1.25
C TRP A 62 -4.74 6.37 1.45
N CYS A 63 -3.82 7.11 2.06
CA CYS A 63 -3.97 8.55 2.25
C CYS A 63 -3.84 9.28 0.91
N LEU A 64 -4.91 9.95 0.46
CA LEU A 64 -4.87 10.82 -0.70
C LEU A 64 -4.40 12.25 -0.37
N CYS A 65 -4.81 12.81 0.78
CA CYS A 65 -4.60 14.22 1.09
C CYS A 65 -3.15 14.63 1.41
N GLY A 66 -2.29 13.67 1.73
CA GLY A 66 -0.89 13.93 2.12
C GLY A 66 -0.69 14.43 3.56
N ARG A 67 -1.75 14.53 4.37
CA ARG A 67 -1.68 15.07 5.75
C ARG A 67 -1.61 14.01 6.85
N SER A 68 -1.69 12.73 6.48
CA SER A 68 -1.65 11.64 7.46
C SER A 68 -0.29 11.53 8.13
N LYS A 69 -0.26 11.19 9.42
CA LYS A 69 0.96 10.80 10.15
C LYS A 69 1.29 9.32 10.01
N SER A 70 0.34 8.46 9.64
CA SER A 70 0.53 7.01 9.44
C SER A 70 0.74 6.64 7.97
N GLN A 71 1.49 7.48 7.23
CA GLN A 71 1.76 7.23 5.81
C GLN A 71 2.33 5.84 5.58
N PRO A 72 1.92 5.13 4.51
CA PRO A 72 1.11 5.62 3.39
C PRO A 72 -0.41 5.58 3.61
N PHE A 73 -0.86 5.12 4.79
CA PHE A 73 -2.27 4.92 5.10
C PHE A 73 -2.92 6.18 5.68
N CYS A 74 -4.24 6.15 5.78
CA CYS A 74 -5.04 7.24 6.31
C CYS A 74 -5.31 7.07 7.82
N ASP A 75 -5.01 8.11 8.60
CA ASP A 75 -5.29 8.24 10.05
C ASP A 75 -6.51 9.12 10.37
N GLY A 76 -7.30 9.49 9.36
CA GLY A 76 -8.49 10.32 9.55
C GLY A 76 -8.25 11.83 9.52
N ARG A 77 -7.00 12.31 9.49
CA ARG A 77 -6.71 13.77 9.46
C ARG A 77 -7.38 14.53 8.32
N HIS A 78 -7.74 13.84 7.24
CA HIS A 78 -8.43 14.42 6.09
C HIS A 78 -9.82 15.02 6.41
N ILE A 79 -10.42 14.68 7.56
CA ILE A 79 -11.71 15.23 8.00
C ILE A 79 -11.57 16.43 8.94
N LEU A 80 -10.34 16.78 9.35
CA LEU A 80 -10.14 17.88 10.28
C LEU A 80 -10.61 19.19 9.64
N GLY A 81 -11.48 19.92 10.33
CA GLY A 81 -12.25 21.04 9.76
C GLY A 81 -11.42 22.20 9.18
N TYR A 82 -10.15 22.32 9.57
CA TYR A 82 -9.23 23.32 8.99
C TYR A 82 -8.70 22.94 7.60
N LEU A 83 -8.78 21.66 7.22
CA LEU A 83 -8.34 21.13 5.93
C LEU A 83 -9.52 21.08 4.94
N LYS A 84 -9.94 22.24 4.43
CA LYS A 84 -11.12 22.40 3.53
C LYS A 84 -10.91 21.82 2.10
N HIS A 85 -10.18 20.73 1.94
CA HIS A 85 -9.84 20.17 0.62
C HIS A 85 -10.77 19.02 0.16
N GLY A 86 -11.65 18.49 1.04
CA GLY A 86 -12.65 17.47 0.66
C GLY A 86 -12.09 16.13 0.14
N LEU A 87 -10.80 15.87 0.33
CA LEU A 87 -10.10 14.70 -0.21
C LEU A 87 -10.31 13.51 0.73
N ARG A 88 -10.81 12.40 0.20
CA ARG A 88 -11.03 11.17 0.96
C ARG A 88 -9.94 10.13 0.64
N PRO A 89 -9.63 9.22 1.58
CA PRO A 89 -8.71 8.12 1.31
C PRO A 89 -9.26 7.19 0.24
N ILE A 90 -8.37 6.54 -0.51
CA ILE A 90 -8.74 5.57 -1.54
C ILE A 90 -8.66 4.17 -0.94
N THR A 91 -9.71 3.39 -1.16
CA THR A 91 -9.79 2.00 -0.70
C THR A 91 -9.10 1.06 -1.68
N VAL A 92 -8.20 0.24 -1.17
CA VAL A 92 -7.28 -0.61 -1.95
C VAL A 92 -7.42 -2.04 -1.48
N LYS A 93 -7.54 -2.96 -2.43
CA LYS A 93 -7.37 -4.41 -2.25
C LYS A 93 -6.35 -4.92 -3.27
N VAL A 94 -5.59 -5.94 -2.88
CA VAL A 94 -4.62 -6.60 -3.75
C VAL A 94 -5.05 -8.03 -4.02
N GLU A 95 -4.78 -8.52 -5.24
CA GLU A 95 -5.07 -9.90 -5.65
C GLU A 95 -4.05 -10.90 -5.10
N LYS A 96 -2.85 -10.43 -4.76
CA LYS A 96 -1.73 -11.24 -4.29
C LYS A 96 -1.13 -10.63 -3.04
N THR A 97 -0.84 -11.46 -2.04
CA THR A 97 -0.08 -11.06 -0.86
C THR A 97 1.37 -10.77 -1.25
N GLY A 98 1.95 -9.69 -0.77
CA GLY A 98 3.35 -9.36 -1.04
C GLY A 98 3.75 -7.93 -0.69
N GLU A 99 4.97 -7.57 -1.10
CA GLU A 99 5.54 -6.24 -0.90
C GLU A 99 5.15 -5.29 -2.04
N TYR A 100 4.61 -4.13 -1.68
CA TYR A 100 4.16 -3.10 -2.61
C TYR A 100 4.78 -1.75 -2.29
N LEU A 101 5.15 -1.01 -3.33
CA LEU A 101 5.61 0.37 -3.20
C LEU A 101 4.42 1.32 -3.26
N MET A 102 4.09 1.93 -2.13
CA MET A 102 2.98 2.87 -1.99
C MET A 102 3.45 4.31 -2.17
N CYS A 103 2.62 5.09 -2.87
CA CYS A 103 2.91 6.48 -3.16
C CYS A 103 2.72 7.38 -1.92
N THR A 104 3.71 8.23 -1.68
CA THR A 104 3.69 9.25 -0.62
C THR A 104 3.66 10.68 -1.18
N CYS A 105 4.10 10.92 -2.42
CA CYS A 105 4.04 12.26 -3.03
C CYS A 105 2.63 12.68 -3.48
N LYS A 106 1.71 11.72 -3.57
CA LYS A 106 0.30 11.90 -3.98
C LYS A 106 0.09 12.40 -5.42
N GLN A 107 1.17 12.43 -6.22
CA GLN A 107 1.16 12.83 -7.63
C GLN A 107 1.12 11.63 -8.61
N THR A 108 1.06 10.40 -8.09
CA THR A 108 1.00 9.19 -8.92
C THR A 108 -0.27 9.18 -9.79
N LYS A 109 -0.12 8.79 -11.06
CA LYS A 109 -1.22 8.46 -11.96
C LYS A 109 -1.73 7.04 -11.69
N ASN A 110 -0.92 6.19 -11.07
CA ASN A 110 -1.29 4.83 -10.67
C ASN A 110 -1.62 4.71 -9.17
N ARG A 111 -2.46 5.60 -8.64
CA ARG A 111 -2.89 5.58 -7.22
C ARG A 111 -3.42 4.19 -6.84
N PRO A 112 -3.05 3.57 -5.72
CA PRO A 112 -2.24 4.09 -4.61
C PRO A 112 -0.72 3.86 -4.80
N PHE A 113 -0.33 3.15 -5.84
CA PHE A 113 1.03 2.65 -6.02
C PHE A 113 1.95 3.72 -6.59
N CYS A 114 3.25 3.54 -6.33
CA CYS A 114 4.28 4.37 -6.92
C CYS A 114 4.45 4.06 -8.41
N ASP A 115 4.45 5.09 -9.24
CA ASP A 115 4.72 5.04 -10.69
C ASP A 115 6.01 5.77 -11.08
N GLY A 116 6.78 6.24 -10.10
CA GLY A 116 8.05 6.95 -10.33
C GLY A 116 7.92 8.46 -10.54
N ILE A 117 6.69 9.02 -10.64
CA ILE A 117 6.49 10.47 -10.83
C ILE A 117 7.18 11.30 -9.75
N HIS A 118 7.32 10.77 -8.53
CA HIS A 118 8.04 11.44 -7.45
C HIS A 118 9.47 11.87 -7.80
N THR A 119 10.11 11.28 -8.83
CA THR A 119 11.46 11.64 -9.30
C THR A 119 11.49 12.93 -10.11
N GLN A 120 10.34 13.45 -10.56
CA GLN A 120 10.29 14.66 -11.36
C GLN A 120 10.81 15.89 -10.58
N PRO A 121 11.59 16.78 -11.23
CA PRO A 121 12.23 17.90 -10.54
C PRO A 121 11.27 18.79 -9.75
N HIS A 122 10.08 19.08 -10.30
CA HIS A 122 9.10 19.93 -9.65
C HIS A 122 8.49 19.29 -8.37
N ILE A 123 8.52 17.96 -8.25
CA ILE A 123 8.06 17.24 -7.06
C ILE A 123 9.18 17.13 -6.03
N GLN A 124 10.42 16.89 -6.48
CA GLN A 124 11.61 16.88 -5.63
C GLN A 124 11.84 18.23 -4.96
N ALA A 125 11.61 19.33 -5.69
CA ALA A 125 11.74 20.68 -5.16
C ALA A 125 10.73 21.00 -4.04
N ALA A 126 9.58 20.33 -3.99
CA ALA A 126 8.53 20.62 -3.01
C ALA A 126 8.81 20.06 -1.59
N VAL A 127 9.85 19.25 -1.42
CA VAL A 127 10.24 18.64 -0.14
C VAL A 127 11.63 19.14 0.32
N LYS A 128 12.29 19.97 -0.47
CA LYS A 128 13.58 20.58 -0.13
C LYS A 128 13.43 21.72 0.87
#